data_AF-A0A917GFW3-F1
#
_entry.id   AF-A0A917GFW3-F1
#
_cell.length_a   1.000
_cell.length_b   1.000
_cell.length_c   1.000
_cell.angle_alpha   90.00
_cell.angle_beta   90.00
_cell.angle_gamma   90.00
#
_symmetry.space_group_name_H-M   'P 1'
#
loop_
_entity.id
_entity.type
_entity.pdbx_description
1 polymer ?
#
loop_
_entity_poly.entity_id
_entity_poly.type
_entity_poly.pdbx_seq_one_letter_code
_entity_poly.pdbx_strand_id
1 'polypeptide(L)'
;MDEPAGRPTPAHEPSDDARGTTLPDRADLLAALRAWAAEHGLVLAAAELREPASSVTLAPDPAVLHALTVDAVARGDVPADWDDDTAALTEGTPAWTWSEATARAYDRHRIVGRRDAHLRALTGLLAAHGHHGAVELRITGPTPRHILEHLAEVRTGRPRPTGG
;
A
#
# COMPACT_ATOMS: atom_id res chain seq x y z
N MET A 1 16.60 30.80 73.80
CA MET A 1 17.34 30.98 72.54
C MET A 1 18.08 29.68 72.31
N ASP A 2 17.43 28.56 71.99
CA ASP A 2 16.55 28.30 70.82
C ASP A 2 17.25 28.81 69.55
N GLU A 3 17.67 28.02 68.56
CA GLU A 3 17.40 26.64 68.14
C GLU A 3 18.53 26.24 67.15
N PRO A 4 18.94 24.95 67.04
CA PRO A 4 19.91 24.48 66.06
C PRO A 4 19.22 23.96 64.78
N ALA A 5 19.87 24.09 63.61
CA ALA A 5 19.88 23.12 62.50
C ALA A 5 20.16 23.81 61.16
N GLY A 6 21.40 23.67 60.65
CA GLY A 6 21.66 23.82 59.24
C GLY A 6 21.03 22.66 58.48
N ARG A 7 19.95 22.92 57.74
CA ARG A 7 19.44 21.97 56.73
C ARG A 7 20.31 22.06 55.48
N PRO A 8 20.85 20.95 54.96
CA PRO A 8 21.41 20.94 53.62
C PRO A 8 20.26 21.04 52.60
N THR A 9 20.42 21.96 51.64
CA THR A 9 19.57 22.08 50.46
C THR A 9 19.59 20.75 49.69
N PRO A 10 18.45 20.13 49.36
CA PRO A 10 18.47 18.99 48.46
C PRO A 10 18.88 19.49 47.08
N ALA A 11 19.98 18.96 46.56
CA ALA A 11 20.29 19.03 45.14
C ALA A 11 19.11 18.38 44.41
N HIS A 12 18.43 19.17 43.59
CA HIS A 12 17.42 18.66 42.68
C HIS A 12 18.17 17.84 41.63
N GLU A 13 18.31 16.54 41.88
CA GLU A 13 18.65 15.59 40.82
C GLU A 13 17.58 15.75 39.74
N PRO A 14 17.95 15.99 38.47
CA PRO A 14 17.03 15.76 37.38
C PRO A 14 16.82 14.26 37.27
N SER A 15 15.87 13.77 38.06
CA SER A 15 15.22 12.49 37.87
C SER A 15 14.11 12.74 36.86
N ASP A 16 14.42 12.59 35.59
CA ASP A 16 13.40 12.38 34.57
C ASP A 16 13.90 11.31 33.61
N ASP A 17 13.50 10.08 33.95
CA ASP A 17 13.02 9.11 32.99
C ASP A 17 13.61 9.24 31.59
N ALA A 18 14.85 8.75 31.43
CA ALA A 18 15.26 8.12 30.19
C ALA A 18 14.41 6.85 29.97
N ARG A 19 13.09 7.03 29.85
CA ARG A 19 12.19 6.05 29.26
C ARG A 19 12.73 5.84 27.86
N GLY A 20 13.35 4.67 27.67
CA GLY A 20 13.80 4.24 26.37
C GLY A 20 12.70 4.50 25.35
N THR A 21 13.03 5.31 24.34
CA THR A 21 12.27 5.49 23.12
C THR A 21 12.16 4.12 22.44
N THR A 22 11.19 3.35 22.90
CA THR A 22 10.99 1.94 22.57
C THR A 22 10.21 1.87 21.27
N LEU A 23 10.83 2.26 20.14
CA LEU A 23 10.35 1.97 18.79
C LEU A 23 8.81 2.04 18.52
N PRO A 24 8.02 3.02 19.03
CA PRO A 24 6.59 3.08 18.72
C PRO A 24 6.36 3.75 17.36
N ASP A 25 7.23 4.69 17.00
CA ASP A 25 7.06 5.60 15.87
C ASP A 25 7.09 4.89 14.50
N ARG A 26 7.97 3.90 14.33
CA ARG A 26 8.09 3.18 13.05
C ARG A 26 6.91 2.24 12.81
N ALA A 27 6.41 1.57 13.84
CA ALA A 27 5.29 0.64 13.70
C ALA A 27 4.00 1.42 13.40
N ASP A 28 3.78 2.52 14.10
CA ASP A 28 2.63 3.41 13.91
C ASP A 28 2.66 4.07 12.51
N LEU A 29 3.82 4.56 12.07
CA LEU A 29 3.97 5.10 10.71
C LEU A 29 3.71 4.04 9.63
N LEU A 30 4.21 2.81 9.80
CA LEU A 30 3.91 1.72 8.86
C LEU A 30 2.43 1.35 8.85
N ALA A 31 1.75 1.41 9.99
CA ALA A 31 0.31 1.21 10.08
C ALA A 31 -0.46 2.34 9.36
N ALA A 32 -0.05 3.60 9.57
CA ALA A 32 -0.61 4.75 8.88
C ALA A 32 -0.43 4.67 7.36
N LEU A 33 0.76 4.27 6.89
CA LEU A 33 1.04 4.04 5.47
C LEU A 33 0.16 2.95 4.87
N ARG A 34 -0.06 1.85 5.59
CA ARG A 34 -0.95 0.76 5.16
C ARG A 34 -2.41 1.20 5.10
N ALA A 35 -2.88 1.92 6.12
CA ALA A 35 -4.25 2.45 6.17
C ALA A 35 -4.49 3.41 5.01
N TRP A 36 -3.57 4.37 4.80
CA TRP A 36 -3.62 5.30 3.69
C TRP A 36 -3.61 4.56 2.33
N ALA A 37 -2.76 3.55 2.15
CA ALA A 37 -2.74 2.77 0.91
C ALA A 37 -4.08 2.08 0.65
N ALA A 38 -4.66 1.45 1.67
CA ALA A 38 -5.93 0.72 1.58
C ALA A 38 -7.10 1.65 1.19
N GLU A 39 -7.17 2.86 1.76
CA GLU A 39 -8.17 3.89 1.40
C GLU A 39 -8.11 4.28 -0.09
N HIS A 40 -6.95 4.09 -0.72
CA HIS A 40 -6.73 4.38 -2.13
C HIS A 40 -6.78 3.13 -3.03
N GLY A 41 -7.16 1.96 -2.51
CA GLY A 41 -7.20 0.71 -3.25
C GLY A 41 -5.82 0.19 -3.62
N LEU A 42 -4.84 0.48 -2.78
CA LEU A 42 -3.44 0.07 -2.91
C LEU A 42 -3.03 -0.72 -1.67
N VAL A 43 -1.94 -1.47 -1.79
CA VAL A 43 -1.27 -2.14 -0.68
C VAL A 43 0.16 -1.64 -0.57
N LEU A 44 0.65 -1.52 0.67
CA LEU A 44 2.04 -1.20 0.94
C LEU A 44 2.91 -2.43 0.64
N ALA A 45 3.64 -2.40 -0.47
CA ALA A 45 4.52 -3.49 -0.88
C ALA A 45 5.88 -3.42 -0.18
N ALA A 46 6.45 -2.22 -0.07
CA ALA A 46 7.70 -1.98 0.66
C ALA A 46 7.78 -0.54 1.15
N ALA A 47 8.49 -0.33 2.26
CA ALA A 47 8.82 0.99 2.78
C ALA A 47 10.23 1.02 3.38
N GLU A 48 11.09 1.87 2.83
CA GLU A 48 12.38 2.22 3.39
C GLU A 48 12.29 3.59 4.02
N LEU A 49 11.99 3.61 5.32
CA LEU A 49 11.82 4.84 6.11
C LEU A 49 13.15 5.20 6.75
N ARG A 50 13.81 6.22 6.20
CA ARG A 50 15.06 6.80 6.69
C ARG A 50 15.19 8.26 6.26
N GLU A 51 15.98 9.02 6.99
CA GLU A 51 16.41 10.35 6.57
C GLU A 51 17.79 10.28 5.91
N PRO A 52 18.11 11.16 4.93
CA PRO A 52 17.29 12.27 4.42
C PRO A 52 16.31 11.86 3.31
N ALA A 53 16.20 10.57 2.97
CA ALA A 53 15.36 10.10 1.87
C ALA A 53 14.63 8.80 2.22
N SER A 54 13.30 8.83 2.17
CA SER A 54 12.43 7.67 2.36
C SER A 54 11.84 7.20 1.03
N SER A 55 11.69 5.89 0.88
CA SER A 55 11.09 5.27 -0.31
C SER A 55 9.86 4.46 0.07
N VAL A 56 8.77 4.66 -0.67
CA VAL A 56 7.51 3.94 -0.49
C VAL A 56 7.13 3.28 -1.81
N THR A 57 6.95 1.96 -1.78
CA THR A 57 6.47 1.19 -2.92
C THR A 57 5.06 0.67 -2.63
N LEU A 58 4.13 0.98 -3.52
CA LEU A 58 2.74 0.56 -3.48
C LEU A 58 2.43 -0.35 -4.66
N ALA A 59 1.51 -1.28 -4.45
CA ALA A 59 0.93 -2.11 -5.50
C ALA A 59 -0.60 -1.99 -5.47
N PRO A 60 -1.31 -2.36 -6.54
CA PRO A 60 -2.77 -2.42 -6.53
C PRO A 60 -3.24 -3.43 -5.50
N ASP A 61 -4.34 -3.13 -4.81
CA ASP A 61 -5.00 -4.11 -3.96
C ASP A 61 -5.62 -5.23 -4.83
N PRO A 62 -5.24 -6.50 -4.64
CA PRO A 62 -5.83 -7.63 -5.37
C PRO A 62 -7.36 -7.69 -5.24
N ALA A 63 -7.93 -7.32 -4.09
CA ALA A 63 -9.38 -7.32 -3.91
C ALA A 63 -10.06 -6.26 -4.78
N VAL A 64 -9.43 -5.09 -4.93
CA VAL A 64 -9.91 -4.03 -5.82
C VAL A 64 -9.77 -4.44 -7.28
N LEU A 65 -8.64 -5.05 -7.68
CA LEU A 65 -8.47 -5.59 -9.03
C LEU A 65 -9.52 -6.65 -9.34
N HIS A 66 -9.76 -7.60 -8.44
CA HIS A 66 -10.78 -8.63 -8.59
C HIS A 66 -12.18 -8.01 -8.73
N ALA A 67 -12.55 -7.07 -7.87
CA ALA A 67 -13.85 -6.39 -7.96
C ALA A 67 -14.03 -5.66 -9.31
N LEU A 68 -12.99 -5.01 -9.83
CA LEU A 68 -13.04 -4.38 -11.14
C LEU A 68 -13.19 -5.39 -12.28
N THR A 69 -12.52 -6.55 -12.19
CA THR A 69 -12.69 -7.65 -13.13
C THR A 69 -14.12 -8.19 -13.10
N VAL A 70 -14.68 -8.43 -11.92
CA VAL A 70 -16.09 -8.85 -11.76
C VAL A 70 -17.04 -7.83 -12.40
N ASP A 71 -16.85 -6.54 -12.11
CA ASP A 71 -17.70 -5.48 -12.65
C ASP A 71 -17.60 -5.36 -14.18
N ALA A 72 -16.42 -5.60 -14.75
CA ALA A 72 -16.23 -5.60 -16.21
C ALA A 72 -16.97 -6.78 -16.85
N VAL A 73 -16.79 -7.99 -16.31
CA VAL A 73 -17.48 -9.20 -16.76
C VAL A 73 -19.00 -9.05 -16.67
N ALA A 74 -19.52 -8.51 -15.56
CA ALA A 74 -20.95 -8.27 -15.36
C ALA A 74 -21.55 -7.27 -16.38
N ARG A 75 -20.72 -6.39 -16.95
CA ARG A 75 -21.09 -5.44 -18.01
C ARG A 75 -20.95 -6.02 -19.42
N GLY A 76 -20.54 -7.28 -19.54
CA GLY A 76 -20.26 -7.92 -20.83
C GLY A 76 -18.93 -7.50 -21.46
N ASP A 77 -18.08 -6.81 -20.70
CA ASP A 77 -16.70 -6.53 -21.11
C ASP A 77 -15.84 -7.75 -20.76
N VAL A 78 -15.87 -8.73 -21.67
CA VAL A 78 -15.18 -10.01 -21.53
C VAL A 78 -14.32 -10.29 -22.75
N PRO A 79 -13.27 -11.12 -22.63
CA PRO A 79 -12.52 -11.60 -23.77
C PRO A 79 -13.40 -12.31 -24.82
N ALA A 80 -12.97 -12.31 -26.08
CA ALA A 80 -13.71 -12.97 -27.15
C ALA A 80 -13.77 -14.51 -27.00
N ASP A 81 -12.86 -15.09 -26.22
CA ASP A 81 -12.77 -16.52 -25.89
C ASP A 81 -13.37 -16.85 -24.51
N TRP A 82 -14.18 -15.96 -23.94
CA TRP A 82 -14.76 -16.12 -22.60
C TRP A 82 -15.50 -17.44 -22.39
N ASP A 83 -16.35 -17.83 -23.36
CA ASP A 83 -17.17 -19.05 -23.31
C ASP A 83 -16.40 -20.32 -23.69
N ASP A 84 -15.11 -20.22 -24.05
CA ASP A 84 -14.25 -21.36 -24.31
C ASP A 84 -13.42 -21.71 -23.06
N ASP A 85 -13.92 -22.67 -22.28
CA ASP A 85 -13.26 -23.17 -21.09
C ASP A 85 -11.87 -23.78 -21.36
N THR A 86 -11.57 -24.13 -22.61
CA THR A 86 -10.29 -24.70 -23.04
C THR A 86 -9.32 -23.67 -23.61
N ALA A 87 -9.75 -22.42 -23.78
CA ALA A 87 -8.91 -21.35 -24.29
C ALA A 87 -7.69 -21.12 -23.39
N ALA A 88 -6.52 -21.00 -24.02
CA ALA A 88 -5.28 -20.71 -23.31
C ALA A 88 -5.26 -19.27 -22.78
N LEU A 89 -4.65 -19.05 -21.61
CA LEU A 89 -4.47 -17.73 -21.00
C LEU A 89 -3.04 -17.19 -21.21
N THR A 90 -2.49 -17.41 -22.41
CA THR A 90 -1.11 -17.07 -22.75
C THR A 90 -1.02 -15.83 -23.63
N GLU A 91 0.17 -15.23 -23.73
CA GLU A 91 0.43 -14.09 -24.60
C GLU A 91 -0.07 -14.32 -26.04
N GLY A 92 -0.71 -13.29 -26.60
CA GLY A 92 -1.31 -13.33 -27.95
C GLY A 92 -2.73 -13.90 -28.04
N THR A 93 -3.30 -14.40 -26.95
CA THR A 93 -4.72 -14.85 -26.90
C THR A 93 -5.68 -13.69 -26.67
N PRO A 94 -6.97 -13.82 -27.04
CA PRO A 94 -7.99 -12.80 -26.73
C PRO A 94 -8.07 -12.49 -25.22
N ALA A 95 -8.02 -13.52 -24.35
CA ALA A 95 -7.93 -13.32 -22.90
C ALA A 95 -6.73 -12.46 -22.49
N TRP A 96 -5.55 -12.73 -23.08
CA TRP A 96 -4.36 -11.92 -22.81
C TRP A 96 -4.52 -10.48 -23.28
N THR A 97 -4.96 -10.25 -24.51
CA THR A 97 -5.18 -8.90 -25.05
C THR A 97 -6.18 -8.10 -24.21
N TRP A 98 -7.26 -8.74 -23.77
CA TRP A 98 -8.21 -8.13 -22.84
C TRP A 98 -7.54 -7.78 -21.51
N SER A 99 -6.77 -8.70 -20.93
CA SER A 99 -6.07 -8.48 -19.67
C SER A 99 -5.04 -7.34 -19.72
N GLU A 100 -4.35 -7.18 -20.86
CA GLU A 100 -3.44 -6.06 -21.11
C GLU A 100 -4.18 -4.73 -21.16
N ALA A 101 -5.31 -4.68 -21.86
CA ALA A 101 -6.14 -3.49 -21.95
C ALA A 101 -6.67 -3.07 -20.57
N THR A 102 -7.19 -4.04 -19.80
CA THR A 102 -7.69 -3.83 -18.43
C THR A 102 -6.58 -3.36 -17.49
N ALA A 103 -5.40 -3.98 -17.52
CA ALA A 103 -4.25 -3.56 -16.72
C ALA A 103 -3.82 -2.12 -17.04
N ARG A 104 -3.75 -1.76 -18.34
CA ARG A 104 -3.43 -0.39 -18.78
C ARG A 104 -4.50 0.62 -18.37
N ALA A 105 -5.77 0.24 -18.42
CA ALA A 105 -6.87 1.09 -17.99
C ALA A 105 -6.78 1.38 -16.48
N TYR A 106 -6.51 0.37 -15.66
CA TYR A 106 -6.28 0.54 -14.23
C TYR A 106 -5.10 1.51 -13.97
N ASP A 107 -3.95 1.25 -14.60
CA ASP A 107 -2.75 2.06 -14.43
C ASP A 107 -3.00 3.54 -14.78
N ARG A 108 -3.64 3.80 -15.92
CA ARG A 108 -3.98 5.16 -16.36
C ARG A 108 -4.88 5.89 -15.36
N HIS A 109 -5.96 5.24 -14.92
CA HIS A 109 -7.03 5.91 -14.16
C HIS A 109 -6.78 5.96 -12.66
N ARG A 110 -6.04 5.01 -12.09
CA ARG A 110 -5.81 4.90 -10.65
C ARG A 110 -4.38 5.26 -10.24
N ILE A 111 -3.39 5.07 -11.11
CA ILE A 111 -1.98 5.27 -10.78
C ILE A 111 -1.45 6.56 -11.41
N VAL A 112 -1.37 6.62 -12.74
CA VAL A 112 -0.71 7.73 -13.45
C VAL A 112 -1.39 9.07 -13.18
N GLY A 113 -2.72 9.14 -13.29
CA GLY A 113 -3.47 10.38 -13.08
C GLY A 113 -3.47 10.91 -11.64
N ARG A 114 -3.03 10.10 -10.65
CA ARG A 114 -3.08 10.45 -9.22
C ARG A 114 -1.71 10.46 -8.54
N ARG A 115 -0.65 10.13 -9.27
CA ARG A 115 0.71 9.97 -8.73
C ARG A 115 1.18 11.18 -7.91
N ASP A 116 1.04 12.39 -8.44
CA ASP A 116 1.51 13.60 -7.74
C ASP A 116 0.66 13.91 -6.50
N ALA A 117 -0.64 13.63 -6.55
CA ALA A 117 -1.52 13.78 -5.39
C ALA A 117 -1.16 12.77 -4.29
N HIS A 118 -0.87 11.52 -4.67
CA HIS A 118 -0.39 10.48 -3.77
C HIS A 118 0.96 10.84 -3.14
N LEU A 119 1.90 11.34 -3.95
CA LEU A 119 3.20 11.79 -3.44
C LEU A 119 3.04 12.90 -2.41
N ARG A 120 2.24 13.94 -2.72
CA ARG A 120 1.98 15.03 -1.77
C ARG A 120 1.34 14.54 -0.46
N ALA A 121 0.35 13.67 -0.56
CA ALA A 121 -0.33 13.12 0.62
C ALA A 121 0.63 12.29 1.49
N LEU A 122 1.44 11.43 0.88
CA LEU A 122 2.44 10.63 1.58
C LEU A 122 3.52 11.49 2.22
N THR A 123 4.01 12.53 1.55
CA THR A 123 4.95 13.49 2.15
C THR A 123 4.34 14.17 3.37
N GLY A 124 3.07 14.58 3.31
CA GLY A 124 2.37 15.14 4.47
C GLY A 124 2.23 14.13 5.62
N LEU A 125 1.89 12.88 5.31
CA LEU A 125 1.77 11.80 6.29
C LEU A 125 3.11 11.50 6.98
N LEU A 126 4.20 11.43 6.20
CA LEU A 126 5.56 11.24 6.72
C LEU A 126 6.00 12.42 7.61
N ALA A 127 5.75 13.65 7.17
CA ALA A 127 6.06 14.85 7.96
C ALA A 127 5.29 14.92 9.28
N ALA A 128 4.03 14.46 9.30
CA ALA A 128 3.23 14.38 10.53
C ALA A 128 3.80 13.37 11.55
N HIS A 129 4.63 12.43 11.10
CA HIS A 129 5.37 11.47 11.92
C HIS A 129 6.86 11.84 12.04
N GLY A 130 7.20 13.13 11.90
CA GLY A 130 8.56 13.62 12.12
C GLY A 130 9.58 13.31 11.02
N HIS A 131 9.17 12.75 9.89
CA HIS A 131 10.04 12.50 8.74
C HIS A 131 9.98 13.67 7.74
N HIS A 132 11.04 14.48 7.70
CA HIS A 132 11.07 15.70 6.88
C HIS A 132 11.94 15.58 5.61
N GLY A 133 12.49 14.39 5.36
CA GLY A 133 13.31 14.09 4.20
C GLY A 133 12.54 14.06 2.86
N ALA A 134 13.29 13.87 1.79
CA ALA A 134 12.73 13.60 0.46
C ALA A 134 11.95 12.28 0.45
N VAL A 135 10.86 12.24 -0.31
CA VAL A 135 10.01 11.06 -0.45
C VAL A 135 10.03 10.60 -1.90
N GLU A 136 10.45 9.36 -2.11
CA GLU A 136 10.31 8.67 -3.39
C GLU A 136 9.08 7.76 -3.34
N LEU A 137 8.15 7.98 -4.28
CA LEU A 137 6.98 7.12 -4.45
C LEU A 137 7.14 6.26 -5.71
N ARG A 138 7.03 4.94 -5.53
CA ARG A 138 6.87 3.97 -6.60
C ARG A 138 5.50 3.32 -6.49
N ILE A 139 4.73 3.32 -7.57
CA ILE A 139 3.49 2.54 -7.65
C ILE A 139 3.68 1.58 -8.82
N THR A 140 3.65 0.27 -8.55
CA THR A 140 3.71 -0.75 -9.59
C THR A 140 2.32 -0.90 -10.22
N GLY A 141 2.23 -0.88 -11.55
CA GLY A 141 0.98 -1.20 -12.23
C GLY A 141 0.62 -2.69 -12.12
N PRO A 142 -0.66 -3.07 -12.27
CA PRO A 142 -1.01 -4.47 -12.42
C PRO A 142 -0.40 -5.04 -13.70
N THR A 143 -0.04 -6.32 -13.68
CA THR A 143 0.41 -7.04 -14.88
C THR A 143 -0.78 -7.72 -15.55
N PRO A 144 -0.69 -8.05 -16.85
CA PRO A 144 -1.72 -8.85 -17.52
C PRO A 144 -2.01 -10.17 -16.79
N ARG A 145 -0.96 -10.81 -16.23
CA ARG A 145 -1.09 -12.02 -15.41
C ARG A 145 -1.98 -11.81 -14.19
N HIS A 146 -1.82 -10.72 -13.45
CA HIS A 146 -2.69 -10.45 -12.29
C HIS A 146 -4.16 -10.37 -12.71
N ILE A 147 -4.45 -9.75 -13.85
CA ILE A 147 -5.81 -9.64 -14.37
C ILE A 147 -6.34 -11.00 -14.84
N LEU A 148 -5.51 -11.81 -15.51
CA LEU A 148 -5.88 -13.17 -15.94
C LEU A 148 -6.17 -14.10 -14.75
N GLU A 149 -5.41 -13.97 -13.66
CA GLU A 149 -5.68 -14.72 -12.43
C GLU A 149 -7.09 -14.41 -11.91
N HIS A 150 -7.44 -13.13 -11.80
CA HIS A 150 -8.79 -12.74 -11.39
C HIS A 150 -9.87 -13.15 -12.40
N LEU A 151 -9.59 -13.05 -13.70
CA LEU A 151 -10.52 -13.48 -14.74
C LEU A 151 -10.83 -14.99 -14.61
N ALA A 152 -9.82 -15.82 -14.33
CA ALA A 152 -9.99 -17.24 -14.10
C ALA A 152 -10.80 -17.54 -12.82
N GLU A 153 -10.58 -16.78 -11.74
CA GLU A 153 -11.36 -16.87 -10.51
C GLU A 153 -12.85 -16.56 -10.77
N VAL A 154 -13.12 -15.48 -11.51
CA VAL A 154 -14.49 -15.09 -11.88
C VAL A 154 -15.15 -16.15 -12.77
N ARG A 155 -14.42 -16.71 -13.74
CA ARG A 155 -14.95 -17.74 -14.65
C ARG A 155 -15.27 -19.04 -13.92
N THR A 156 -14.43 -19.47 -12.98
CA THR A 156 -14.56 -20.77 -12.30
C THR A 156 -15.36 -20.71 -11.00
N GLY A 157 -15.61 -19.51 -10.47
CA GLY A 157 -16.27 -19.31 -9.18
C GLY A 157 -15.48 -19.85 -7.97
N ARG A 158 -14.20 -20.22 -8.17
CA ARG A 158 -13.34 -20.76 -7.11
C ARG A 158 -12.29 -19.73 -6.71
N PRO A 159 -12.30 -19.24 -5.46
CA PRO A 159 -11.19 -18.45 -4.96
C PRO A 159 -9.93 -19.33 -4.85
N ARG A 160 -8.76 -18.71 -4.97
CA ARG A 160 -7.46 -19.37 -4.74
C ARG A 160 -7.47 -20.16 -3.43
N PRO A 161 -6.87 -21.36 -3.34
CA PRO A 161 -6.43 -21.86 -2.05
C PRO A 161 -5.41 -20.84 -1.52
N THR A 162 -5.71 -20.22 -0.38
CA THR A 162 -4.75 -19.41 0.37
C THR A 162 -3.62 -20.34 0.81
N GLY A 163 -2.55 -20.43 0.01
CA GLY A 163 -1.34 -21.15 0.37
C GLY A 163 -0.72 -20.46 1.58
N GLY A 164 -0.58 -21.22 2.67
CA GLY A 164 0.01 -20.77 3.93
C GLY A 164 1.53 -20.68 3.94
#